data_AF-A0A2P5EKC8-F1
#
_entry.id   AF-A0A2P5EKC8-F1
#
_cell.length_a   1.000
_cell.length_b   1.000
_cell.length_c   1.000
_cell.angle_alpha   90.00
_cell.angle_beta   90.00
_cell.angle_gamma   90.00
#
_symmetry.space_group_name_H-M   'P 1'
#
loop_
_entity.id
_entity.type
_entity.pdbx_description
1 polymer ?
#
loop_
_entity_poly.entity_id
_entity_poly.type
_entity_poly.pdbx_seq_one_letter_code
_entity_poly.pdbx_strand_id
1 'polypeptide(L)'
;MEKSRILIIGATGRLGYYLAEVSLQFSHPTFALIRDSAFSDPNKSHKLQSLRNAGVTLLKGSLEDESSLLEPVKLVDVVICTVPSKDALSQNLLIHIIKQAGSIKRFVPAEFGSDPDKTRVNDIDHNFYSQKAEIRRLVEAQGIPYTLISCNFYTRVLLPSLVQPGRTTPPRDRVTVFGNGDTKGVFVDEKDVAAFTIRAVDDPRTLNKVVYLRPPGNVCSMNELVELWETKIGKKLEKTLVSEHELLVRIKETPYPDNMEMVFIYSAFVKGDQTYFDIESSGGVDGTKLYPELKCTTISEYLDTLV
;
A
#
# COMPACT_ATOMS: atom_id res chain seq x y z
N MET A 1 -11.73 -3.26 -26.72
CA MET A 1 -12.22 -4.20 -25.69
C MET A 1 -12.97 -3.39 -24.65
N GLU A 2 -14.10 -3.92 -24.18
CA GLU A 2 -14.84 -3.31 -23.07
C GLU A 2 -14.00 -3.34 -21.80
N LYS A 3 -14.06 -2.28 -20.99
CA LYS A 3 -13.30 -2.17 -19.74
C LYS A 3 -13.96 -3.01 -18.65
N SER A 4 -13.15 -3.70 -17.84
CA SER A 4 -13.68 -4.50 -16.72
C SER A 4 -14.45 -3.64 -15.73
N ARG A 5 -15.56 -4.16 -15.23
CA ARG A 5 -16.32 -3.57 -14.12
C ARG A 5 -15.56 -3.84 -12.82
N ILE A 6 -15.30 -2.81 -12.02
CA ILE A 6 -14.45 -2.90 -10.82
C ILE A 6 -15.28 -2.62 -9.56
N LEU A 7 -15.23 -3.54 -8.59
CA LEU A 7 -15.72 -3.32 -7.23
C LEU A 7 -14.57 -2.95 -6.30
N ILE A 8 -14.66 -1.80 -5.64
CA ILE A 8 -13.68 -1.34 -4.64
C ILE A 8 -14.28 -1.47 -3.25
N ILE A 9 -13.63 -2.27 -2.41
CA ILE A 9 -13.96 -2.42 -0.99
C ILE A 9 -12.97 -1.58 -0.18
N GLY A 10 -13.49 -0.67 0.64
CA GLY A 10 -12.67 0.32 1.37
C GLY A 10 -12.53 1.67 0.67
N ALA A 11 -13.43 2.02 -0.26
CA ALA A 11 -13.38 3.25 -1.06
C ALA A 11 -13.37 4.57 -0.27
N THR A 12 -13.77 4.57 1.02
CA THR A 12 -13.68 5.77 1.88
C THR A 12 -12.30 5.96 2.52
N GLY A 13 -11.45 4.92 2.50
CA GLY A 13 -10.04 4.99 2.88
C GLY A 13 -9.23 5.80 1.87
N ARG A 14 -7.99 6.17 2.22
CA ARG A 14 -7.19 7.07 1.37
C ARG A 14 -6.83 6.45 0.02
N LEU A 15 -6.25 5.24 0.02
CA LEU A 15 -5.96 4.53 -1.23
C LEU A 15 -7.24 4.14 -1.97
N GLY A 16 -8.24 3.60 -1.26
CA GLY A 16 -9.52 3.20 -1.87
C GLY A 16 -10.22 4.35 -2.60
N TYR A 17 -10.13 5.56 -2.07
CA TYR A 17 -10.67 6.77 -2.71
C TYR A 17 -9.95 7.07 -4.03
N TYR A 18 -8.61 7.09 -4.02
CA TYR A 18 -7.84 7.29 -5.26
C TYR A 18 -8.05 6.17 -6.28
N LEU A 19 -8.16 4.91 -5.85
CA LEU A 19 -8.50 3.80 -6.74
C LEU A 19 -9.82 4.03 -7.45
N ALA A 20 -10.83 4.56 -6.77
CA ALA A 20 -12.12 4.84 -7.39
C ALA A 20 -12.05 5.99 -8.41
N GLU A 21 -11.34 7.08 -8.07
CA GLU A 21 -11.12 8.20 -8.99
C GLU A 21 -10.32 7.76 -10.23
N VAL A 22 -9.22 7.03 -10.03
CA VAL A 22 -8.38 6.52 -11.11
C VAL A 22 -9.16 5.50 -11.96
N SER A 23 -9.92 4.59 -11.34
CA SER A 23 -10.75 3.62 -12.07
C SER A 23 -11.67 4.32 -13.09
N LEU A 24 -12.32 5.41 -12.68
CA LEU A 24 -13.13 6.24 -13.57
C LEU A 24 -12.31 6.95 -14.65
N GLN A 25 -11.14 7.50 -14.31
CA GLN A 25 -10.24 8.14 -15.29
C GLN A 25 -9.76 7.17 -16.37
N PHE A 26 -9.64 5.88 -16.04
CA PHE A 26 -9.31 4.80 -16.96
C PHE A 26 -10.54 4.18 -17.65
N SER A 27 -11.70 4.82 -17.50
CA SER A 27 -12.99 4.47 -18.11
C SER A 27 -13.54 3.11 -17.69
N HIS A 28 -13.22 2.65 -16.49
CA HIS A 28 -13.83 1.45 -15.92
C HIS A 28 -15.18 1.79 -15.26
N PRO A 29 -16.25 1.01 -15.54
CA PRO A 29 -17.45 1.05 -14.70
C PRO A 29 -17.07 0.71 -13.26
N THR A 30 -17.30 1.65 -12.35
CA THR A 30 -16.75 1.59 -10.98
C THR A 30 -17.86 1.49 -9.95
N PHE A 31 -17.74 0.48 -9.09
CA PHE A 31 -18.61 0.20 -7.97
C PHE A 31 -17.82 0.33 -6.66
N ALA A 32 -18.44 0.82 -5.61
CA ALA A 32 -17.84 0.87 -4.28
C ALA A 32 -18.75 0.18 -3.25
N LEU A 33 -18.20 -0.76 -2.49
CA LEU A 33 -18.92 -1.38 -1.38
C LEU A 33 -18.80 -0.53 -0.12
N ILE A 34 -19.93 -0.07 0.40
CA ILE A 34 -20.02 0.88 1.51
C ILE A 34 -20.83 0.26 2.65
N ARG A 35 -20.25 0.22 3.85
CA ARG A 35 -20.97 -0.17 5.08
C ARG A 35 -22.04 0.86 5.40
N ASP A 36 -23.18 0.42 5.91
CA ASP A 36 -24.30 1.30 6.27
C ASP A 36 -23.89 2.44 7.22
N SER A 37 -23.03 2.14 8.20
CA SER A 37 -22.50 3.14 9.16
C SER A 37 -21.69 4.27 8.51
N ALA A 38 -21.18 4.09 7.29
CA ALA A 38 -20.44 5.12 6.59
C ALA A 38 -21.33 6.24 6.03
N PHE A 39 -22.62 5.99 5.80
CA PHE A 39 -23.55 7.02 5.34
C PHE A 39 -23.93 8.02 6.43
N SER A 40 -23.91 7.57 7.69
CA SER A 40 -24.16 8.41 8.87
C SER A 40 -22.92 9.12 9.43
N ASP A 41 -21.71 8.76 8.97
CA ASP A 41 -20.46 9.38 9.39
C ASP A 41 -20.22 10.69 8.60
N PRO A 42 -20.21 11.86 9.25
CA PRO A 42 -20.06 13.15 8.56
C PRO A 42 -18.76 13.27 7.75
N ASN A 43 -17.66 12.64 8.21
CA ASN A 43 -16.38 12.70 7.50
C ASN A 43 -16.37 11.81 6.25
N LYS A 44 -17.19 10.75 6.23
CA LYS A 44 -17.30 9.84 5.10
C LYS A 44 -18.40 10.26 4.13
N SER A 45 -19.49 10.85 4.60
CA SER A 45 -20.63 11.24 3.77
C SER A 45 -20.22 12.20 2.64
N HIS A 46 -19.33 13.17 2.92
CA HIS A 46 -18.77 14.05 1.89
C HIS A 46 -17.98 13.30 0.82
N LYS A 47 -17.12 12.34 1.22
CA LYS A 47 -16.38 11.51 0.26
C LYS A 47 -17.31 10.64 -0.58
N LEU A 48 -18.32 10.04 0.04
CA LEU A 48 -19.32 9.22 -0.66
C LEU A 48 -20.10 10.05 -1.68
N GLN A 49 -20.49 11.29 -1.31
CA GLN A 49 -21.13 12.20 -2.23
C GLN A 49 -20.21 12.57 -3.40
N SER A 50 -18.93 12.85 -3.13
CA SER A 50 -17.93 13.12 -4.16
C SER A 50 -17.80 11.97 -5.15
N LEU A 51 -17.62 10.74 -4.65
CA LEU A 51 -17.50 9.53 -5.49
C LEU A 51 -18.76 9.30 -6.34
N ARG A 52 -19.94 9.43 -5.73
CA ARG A 52 -21.22 9.28 -6.45
C ARG A 52 -21.38 10.34 -7.54
N ASN A 53 -21.06 11.59 -7.25
CA ASN A 53 -21.11 12.68 -8.24
C ASN A 53 -20.12 12.46 -9.39
N ALA A 54 -18.97 11.83 -9.11
CA ALA A 54 -17.98 11.46 -10.12
C ALA A 54 -18.40 10.26 -10.99
N GLY A 55 -19.48 9.54 -10.63
CA GLY A 55 -20.01 8.41 -11.39
C GLY A 55 -19.76 7.03 -10.78
N VAL A 56 -19.26 6.95 -9.54
CA VAL A 56 -19.15 5.67 -8.82
C VAL A 56 -20.53 5.20 -8.37
N THR A 57 -20.85 3.94 -8.66
CA THR A 57 -22.06 3.29 -8.15
C THR A 57 -21.81 2.78 -6.73
N LEU A 58 -22.49 3.36 -5.73
CA LEU A 58 -22.35 2.94 -4.34
C LEU A 58 -23.27 1.75 -4.06
N LEU A 59 -22.69 0.64 -3.61
CA LEU A 59 -23.39 -0.57 -3.19
C LEU A 59 -23.29 -0.71 -1.68
N LYS A 60 -24.38 -1.06 -1.02
CA LYS A 60 -24.37 -1.33 0.41
C LYS A 60 -23.87 -2.75 0.68
N GLY A 61 -23.00 -2.91 1.67
CA GLY A 61 -22.62 -4.22 2.18
C GLY A 61 -21.47 -4.18 3.18
N SER A 62 -21.17 -5.35 3.75
CA SER A 62 -20.16 -5.53 4.79
C SER A 62 -19.34 -6.79 4.52
N LEU A 63 -18.05 -6.75 4.87
CA LEU A 63 -17.18 -7.94 4.86
C LEU A 63 -17.56 -8.99 5.90
N GLU A 64 -18.51 -8.65 6.78
CA GLU A 64 -19.04 -9.52 7.84
C GLU A 64 -20.39 -10.13 7.48
N ASP A 65 -21.00 -9.73 6.35
CA ASP A 65 -22.33 -10.17 5.93
C ASP A 65 -22.28 -10.78 4.53
N GLU A 66 -22.37 -12.10 4.48
CA GLU A 66 -22.31 -12.92 3.27
C GLU A 66 -23.35 -12.49 2.24
N SER A 67 -24.59 -12.27 2.69
CA SER A 67 -25.73 -11.94 1.81
C SER A 67 -25.52 -10.61 1.11
N SER A 68 -24.86 -9.67 1.78
CA SER A 68 -24.57 -8.34 1.26
C SER A 68 -23.39 -8.31 0.27
N LEU A 69 -22.54 -9.34 0.24
CA LEU A 69 -21.35 -9.40 -0.64
C LEU A 69 -21.62 -10.09 -1.97
N LEU A 70 -22.45 -11.15 -1.96
CA LEU A 70 -22.60 -12.04 -3.10
C LEU A 70 -23.11 -11.30 -4.36
N GLU A 71 -24.15 -10.48 -4.21
CA GLU A 71 -24.73 -9.75 -5.33
C GLU A 71 -23.76 -8.69 -5.90
N PRO A 72 -23.14 -7.81 -5.10
CA PRO A 72 -22.07 -6.92 -5.60
C PRO A 72 -20.95 -7.63 -6.35
N VAL A 73 -20.49 -8.79 -5.87
CA VAL A 73 -19.40 -9.55 -6.50
C VAL A 73 -19.83 -10.12 -7.85
N LYS A 74 -21.07 -10.60 -8.01
CA LYS A 74 -21.59 -11.10 -9.29
C LYS A 74 -21.73 -10.00 -10.37
N LEU A 75 -21.87 -8.74 -9.96
CA LEU A 75 -22.05 -7.61 -10.88
C LEU A 75 -20.76 -7.17 -11.58
N VAL A 76 -19.60 -7.64 -11.14
CA VAL A 76 -18.30 -7.11 -11.55
C VAL A 76 -17.37 -8.18 -12.13
N ASP A 77 -16.31 -7.72 -12.78
CA ASP A 77 -15.24 -8.57 -13.33
C ASP A 77 -14.01 -8.58 -12.41
N VAL A 78 -13.77 -7.49 -11.68
CA VAL A 78 -12.60 -7.29 -10.82
C VAL A 78 -13.04 -6.83 -9.44
N VAL A 79 -12.41 -7.37 -8.40
CA VAL A 79 -12.57 -6.92 -7.02
C VAL A 79 -11.24 -6.41 -6.49
N ILE A 80 -11.24 -5.22 -5.88
CA ILE A 80 -10.08 -4.63 -5.21
C ILE A 80 -10.43 -4.37 -3.75
N CYS A 81 -9.67 -4.93 -2.83
CA CYS A 81 -9.86 -4.73 -1.40
C CYS A 81 -8.76 -3.85 -0.82
N THR A 82 -9.14 -2.84 -0.04
CA THR A 82 -8.20 -1.88 0.60
C THR A 82 -8.46 -1.71 2.09
N VAL A 83 -8.90 -2.79 2.76
CA VAL A 83 -9.01 -2.77 4.22
C VAL A 83 -7.66 -2.53 4.88
N PRO A 84 -7.61 -1.86 6.05
CA PRO A 84 -6.37 -1.68 6.80
C PRO A 84 -5.70 -3.01 7.16
N SER A 85 -4.38 -3.02 7.33
CA SER A 85 -3.63 -4.25 7.67
C SER A 85 -4.14 -4.96 8.93
N LYS A 86 -4.56 -4.21 9.95
CA LYS A 86 -5.14 -4.78 11.19
C LYS A 86 -6.42 -5.59 10.95
N ASP A 87 -7.09 -5.33 9.82
CA ASP A 87 -8.32 -5.99 9.40
C ASP A 87 -8.05 -6.98 8.25
N ALA A 88 -6.79 -7.40 8.01
CA ALA A 88 -6.42 -8.24 6.87
C ALA A 88 -7.25 -9.53 6.78
N LEU A 89 -7.48 -10.20 7.92
CA LEU A 89 -8.26 -11.44 8.00
C LEU A 89 -9.77 -11.25 7.75
N SER A 90 -10.29 -10.01 7.77
CA SER A 90 -11.69 -9.74 7.39
C SER A 90 -11.98 -10.08 5.93
N GLN A 91 -10.95 -10.32 5.11
CA GLN A 91 -11.08 -10.72 3.72
C GLN A 91 -11.47 -12.20 3.54
N ASN A 92 -11.44 -13.03 4.59
CA ASN A 92 -11.74 -14.46 4.49
C ASN A 92 -13.13 -14.74 3.88
N LEU A 93 -14.16 -14.03 4.35
CA LEU A 93 -15.52 -14.17 3.80
C LEU A 93 -15.59 -13.71 2.34
N LEU A 94 -14.95 -12.58 2.02
CA LEU A 94 -14.88 -12.08 0.64
C LEU A 94 -14.25 -13.11 -0.31
N ILE A 95 -13.18 -13.77 0.12
CA ILE A 95 -12.49 -14.78 -0.69
C ILE A 95 -13.41 -15.98 -0.96
N HIS A 96 -14.17 -16.42 0.05
CA HIS A 96 -15.19 -17.46 -0.12
C HIS A 96 -16.26 -17.04 -1.13
N ILE A 97 -16.76 -15.81 -1.03
CA ILE A 97 -17.78 -15.27 -1.95
C ILE A 97 -17.24 -15.14 -3.38
N ILE A 98 -16.01 -14.66 -3.56
CA ILE A 98 -15.36 -14.57 -4.87
C ILE A 98 -15.26 -15.97 -5.50
N LYS A 99 -14.85 -16.98 -4.72
CA LYS A 99 -14.79 -18.37 -5.19
C LYS A 99 -16.17 -18.89 -5.58
N GLN A 100 -17.19 -18.66 -4.74
CA GLN A 100 -18.56 -19.10 -4.98
C GLN A 100 -19.17 -18.44 -6.23
N ALA A 101 -18.92 -17.15 -6.44
CA ALA A 101 -19.42 -16.44 -7.62
C ALA A 101 -18.80 -16.96 -8.92
N GLY A 102 -17.52 -17.33 -8.90
CA GLY A 102 -16.82 -17.94 -10.03
C GLY A 102 -16.63 -17.02 -11.26
N SER A 103 -17.16 -15.80 -11.23
CA SER A 103 -17.16 -14.83 -12.34
C SER A 103 -16.00 -13.83 -12.30
N ILE A 104 -15.25 -13.77 -11.20
CA ILE A 104 -14.19 -12.78 -11.01
C ILE A 104 -12.94 -13.14 -11.82
N LYS A 105 -12.54 -12.22 -12.69
CA LYS A 105 -11.37 -12.32 -13.58
C LYS A 105 -10.08 -11.85 -12.90
N ARG A 106 -10.18 -11.00 -11.88
CA ARG A 106 -9.04 -10.56 -11.07
C ARG A 106 -9.47 -10.12 -9.66
N PHE A 107 -8.78 -10.64 -8.65
CA PHE A 107 -8.84 -10.15 -7.28
C PHE A 107 -7.54 -9.45 -6.90
N VAL A 108 -7.64 -8.25 -6.33
CA VAL A 108 -6.51 -7.53 -5.75
C VAL A 108 -6.76 -7.42 -4.23
N PRO A 109 -6.15 -8.29 -3.41
CA PRO A 109 -6.31 -8.26 -1.95
C PRO A 109 -5.62 -7.03 -1.33
N ALA A 110 -5.95 -6.77 -0.05
CA ALA A 110 -5.43 -5.63 0.72
C ALA A 110 -3.95 -5.82 1.15
N GLU A 111 -3.06 -5.82 0.16
CA GLU A 111 -1.61 -5.99 0.30
C GLU A 111 -0.91 -4.64 0.54
N PHE A 112 -0.86 -3.79 -0.50
CA PHE A 112 -0.39 -2.40 -0.52
C PHE A 112 0.63 -2.01 0.56
N GLY A 113 1.79 -2.67 0.52
CA GLY A 113 2.89 -2.45 1.44
C GLY A 113 4.15 -3.14 0.96
N SER A 114 5.02 -3.53 1.89
CA SER A 114 6.09 -4.50 1.62
C SER A 114 5.52 -5.89 1.41
N ASP A 115 6.21 -6.70 0.60
CA ASP A 115 5.84 -8.08 0.33
C ASP A 115 6.02 -8.96 1.60
N PRO A 116 4.96 -9.46 2.24
CA PRO A 116 5.05 -10.34 3.42
C PRO A 116 5.90 -11.59 3.21
N ASP A 117 5.99 -12.14 1.99
CA ASP A 117 6.79 -13.32 1.68
C ASP A 117 8.29 -13.01 1.50
N LYS A 118 8.68 -11.73 1.59
CA LYS A 118 10.06 -11.24 1.50
C LYS A 118 10.55 -10.53 2.76
N THR A 119 9.68 -10.26 3.72
CA THR A 119 10.08 -9.63 4.98
C THR A 119 10.88 -10.58 5.88
N ARG A 120 11.80 -10.03 6.68
CA ARG A 120 12.66 -10.81 7.61
C ARG A 120 12.54 -10.30 9.06
N VAL A 121 11.33 -9.93 9.46
CA VAL A 121 11.00 -9.32 10.75
C VAL A 121 9.80 -9.98 11.46
N ASN A 122 9.47 -11.21 11.08
CA ASN A 122 8.33 -11.98 11.59
C ASN A 122 8.38 -12.26 13.11
N ASP A 123 9.54 -12.09 13.74
CA ASP A 123 9.73 -12.24 15.19
C ASP A 123 9.37 -10.98 15.99
N ILE A 124 9.22 -9.82 15.33
CA ILE A 124 9.00 -8.51 15.97
C ILE A 124 7.86 -7.69 15.35
N ASP A 125 7.20 -8.18 14.29
CA ASP A 125 6.17 -7.44 13.55
C ASP A 125 4.74 -7.57 14.10
N HIS A 126 4.56 -8.32 15.19
CA HIS A 126 3.26 -8.57 15.82
C HIS A 126 2.22 -9.16 14.86
N ASN A 127 2.64 -10.11 14.02
CA ASN A 127 1.82 -10.78 13.00
C ASN A 127 1.32 -9.86 11.87
N PHE A 128 1.92 -8.67 11.72
CA PHE A 128 1.50 -7.71 10.70
C PHE A 128 1.61 -8.28 9.27
N TYR A 129 2.71 -8.98 8.96
CA TYR A 129 2.92 -9.56 7.64
C TYR A 129 2.34 -10.97 7.51
N SER A 130 2.35 -11.77 8.58
CA SER A 130 1.87 -13.17 8.53
C SER A 130 0.37 -13.27 8.19
N GLN A 131 -0.46 -12.35 8.68
CA GLN A 131 -1.89 -12.28 8.32
C GLN A 131 -2.10 -12.00 6.82
N LYS A 132 -1.22 -11.22 6.17
CA LYS A 132 -1.29 -10.98 4.73
C LYS A 132 -0.83 -12.20 3.93
N ALA A 133 0.26 -12.84 4.37
CA ALA A 133 0.69 -14.11 3.79
C ALA A 133 -0.42 -15.17 3.85
N GLU A 134 -1.17 -15.26 4.96
CA GLU A 134 -2.34 -16.14 5.09
C GLU A 134 -3.41 -15.86 4.03
N ILE A 135 -3.77 -14.59 3.84
CA ILE A 135 -4.71 -14.18 2.79
C ILE A 135 -4.21 -14.58 1.40
N ARG A 136 -2.92 -14.39 1.09
CA ARG A 136 -2.33 -14.84 -0.19
C ARG A 136 -2.48 -16.33 -0.38
N ARG A 137 -2.10 -17.13 0.61
CA ARG A 137 -2.21 -18.60 0.55
C ARG A 137 -3.66 -19.03 0.34
N LEU A 138 -4.62 -18.37 0.98
CA LEU A 138 -6.04 -18.67 0.81
C LEU A 138 -6.53 -18.36 -0.62
N VAL A 139 -6.16 -17.19 -1.17
CA VAL A 139 -6.48 -16.81 -2.57
C VAL A 139 -5.91 -17.83 -3.56
N GLU A 140 -4.64 -18.19 -3.39
CA GLU A 140 -3.96 -19.18 -4.22
C GLU A 140 -4.61 -20.56 -4.12
N ALA A 141 -4.90 -21.06 -2.91
CA ALA A 141 -5.51 -22.36 -2.67
C ALA A 141 -6.92 -22.47 -3.27
N GLN A 142 -7.67 -21.36 -3.33
CA GLN A 142 -8.98 -21.32 -3.97
C GLN A 142 -8.92 -21.21 -5.50
N GLY A 143 -7.72 -21.04 -6.06
CA GLY A 143 -7.50 -20.87 -7.51
C GLY A 143 -8.11 -19.59 -8.05
N ILE A 144 -8.22 -18.54 -7.22
CA ILE A 144 -8.78 -17.25 -7.62
C ILE A 144 -7.72 -16.49 -8.43
N PRO A 145 -8.03 -15.99 -9.64
CA PRO A 145 -7.14 -15.12 -10.39
C PRO A 145 -6.77 -13.86 -9.61
N TYR A 146 -5.48 -13.54 -9.45
CA TYR A 146 -5.06 -12.45 -8.56
C TYR A 146 -3.98 -11.52 -9.12
N THR A 147 -3.84 -10.35 -8.51
CA THR A 147 -2.65 -9.50 -8.60
C THR A 147 -2.34 -8.94 -7.23
N LEU A 148 -1.10 -9.12 -6.75
CA LEU A 148 -0.64 -8.62 -5.46
C LEU A 148 0.16 -7.33 -5.70
N ILE A 149 -0.22 -6.23 -5.05
CA ILE A 149 0.48 -4.95 -5.22
C ILE A 149 1.43 -4.73 -4.05
N SER A 150 2.74 -4.78 -4.33
CA SER A 150 3.81 -4.45 -3.37
C SER A 150 4.30 -3.03 -3.64
N CYS A 151 3.66 -2.04 -3.00
CA CYS A 151 3.97 -0.62 -3.17
C CYS A 151 4.94 -0.04 -2.14
N ASN A 152 5.50 -0.86 -1.24
CA ASN A 152 6.41 -0.44 -0.18
C ASN A 152 5.76 0.60 0.75
N PHE A 153 6.43 1.71 1.09
CA PHE A 153 5.80 2.75 1.89
C PHE A 153 4.94 3.67 1.04
N TYR A 154 3.77 4.01 1.56
CA TYR A 154 3.10 5.22 1.09
C TYR A 154 3.94 6.44 1.43
N THR A 155 3.97 7.44 0.56
CA THR A 155 4.66 8.72 0.81
C THR A 155 4.31 9.33 2.16
N ARG A 156 3.07 9.23 2.65
CA ARG A 156 2.73 9.76 3.99
C ARG A 156 3.42 9.03 5.16
N VAL A 157 3.86 7.78 4.96
CA VAL A 157 4.40 6.92 6.01
C VAL A 157 5.90 7.18 6.07
N LEU A 158 6.38 7.70 7.20
CA LEU A 158 7.78 7.99 7.51
C LEU A 158 8.46 9.08 6.65
N LEU A 159 8.11 9.29 5.38
CA LEU A 159 8.75 10.34 4.57
C LEU A 159 8.53 11.76 5.10
N PRO A 160 7.32 12.18 5.55
CA PRO A 160 7.08 13.56 5.98
C PRO A 160 7.90 13.92 7.22
N SER A 161 8.40 12.93 7.96
CA SER A 161 9.26 13.13 9.11
C SER A 161 10.74 12.86 8.85
N LEU A 162 11.13 12.54 7.62
CA LEU A 162 12.46 12.01 7.27
C LEU A 162 12.83 10.76 8.08
N VAL A 163 11.87 9.83 8.18
CA VAL A 163 12.04 8.53 8.82
C VAL A 163 12.40 8.70 10.30
N GLN A 164 11.80 9.69 10.95
CA GLN A 164 11.96 9.96 12.39
C GLN A 164 10.69 9.52 13.13
N PRO A 165 10.73 8.41 13.90
CA PRO A 165 9.58 7.92 14.65
C PRO A 165 8.94 8.98 15.54
N GLY A 166 7.61 8.99 15.60
CA GLY A 166 6.81 9.90 16.44
C GLY A 166 6.79 11.37 15.99
N ARG A 167 7.37 11.69 14.83
CA ARG A 167 7.32 13.04 14.24
C ARG A 167 6.39 13.07 13.03
N THR A 168 5.79 14.23 12.77
CA THR A 168 4.91 14.46 11.60
C THR A 168 5.48 15.46 10.61
N THR A 169 6.59 16.13 10.95
CA THR A 169 7.26 17.14 10.13
C THR A 169 8.77 16.88 10.10
N PRO A 170 9.46 17.29 9.03
CA PRO A 170 10.87 16.98 8.87
C PRO A 170 11.71 17.77 9.89
N PRO A 171 12.73 17.16 10.52
CA PRO A 171 13.63 17.88 11.41
C PRO A 171 14.41 18.99 10.69
N ARG A 172 14.67 20.10 11.40
CA ARG A 172 15.49 21.23 10.90
C ARG A 172 16.81 21.43 11.65
N ASP A 173 17.07 20.65 12.70
CA ASP A 173 18.27 20.76 13.53
C ASP A 173 19.04 19.44 13.63
N ARG A 174 18.35 18.37 14.05
CA ARG A 174 18.96 17.05 14.30
C ARG A 174 18.14 15.93 13.70
N VAL A 175 18.82 14.93 13.15
CA VAL A 175 18.24 13.72 12.56
C VAL A 175 18.92 12.47 13.10
N THR A 176 18.15 11.41 13.29
CA THR A 176 18.65 10.08 13.62
C THR A 176 18.77 9.25 12.35
N VAL A 177 19.92 8.61 12.15
CA VAL A 177 20.14 7.63 11.08
C VAL A 177 20.21 6.25 11.72
N PHE A 178 19.34 5.34 11.28
CA PHE A 178 19.27 3.98 11.80
C PHE A 178 20.11 3.02 10.95
N GLY A 179 20.87 2.13 11.59
CA GLY A 179 21.82 1.26 10.91
C GLY A 179 22.99 2.06 10.33
N ASN A 180 23.40 1.72 9.10
CA ASN A 180 24.44 2.46 8.37
C ASN A 180 23.89 3.68 7.60
N GLY A 181 22.56 3.77 7.42
CA GLY A 181 21.90 4.81 6.66
C GLY A 181 21.95 4.68 5.13
N ASP A 182 22.62 3.64 4.60
CA ASP A 182 22.84 3.45 3.15
C ASP A 182 21.87 2.43 2.53
N THR A 183 21.27 1.56 3.34
CA THR A 183 20.20 0.68 2.88
C THR A 183 19.00 1.50 2.40
N LYS A 184 18.45 1.13 1.23
CA LYS A 184 17.40 1.91 0.57
C LYS A 184 16.00 1.45 0.97
N GLY A 185 15.13 2.42 1.24
CA GLY A 185 13.69 2.26 1.30
C GLY A 185 13.02 2.81 0.05
N VAL A 186 11.73 2.55 -0.11
CA VAL A 186 10.93 2.95 -1.26
C VAL A 186 9.63 3.61 -0.80
N PHE A 187 9.36 4.80 -1.34
CA PHE A 187 8.16 5.59 -1.04
C PHE A 187 7.35 5.86 -2.30
N VAL A 188 6.06 5.56 -2.31
CA VAL A 188 5.19 5.78 -3.48
C VAL A 188 3.93 6.51 -3.06
N ASP A 189 3.54 7.55 -3.79
CA ASP A 189 2.32 8.31 -3.47
C ASP A 189 1.08 7.45 -3.71
N GLU A 190 0.09 7.53 -2.82
CA GLU A 190 -1.10 6.69 -2.93
C GLU A 190 -1.89 6.88 -4.24
N LYS A 191 -1.84 8.06 -4.85
CA LYS A 191 -2.45 8.30 -6.16
C LYS A 191 -1.71 7.54 -7.25
N ASP A 192 -0.39 7.46 -7.16
CA ASP A 192 0.43 6.69 -8.11
C ASP A 192 0.21 5.20 -7.90
N VAL A 193 0.16 4.72 -6.64
CA VAL A 193 -0.20 3.32 -6.33
C VAL A 193 -1.56 2.98 -6.95
N ALA A 194 -2.55 3.86 -6.85
CA ALA A 194 -3.85 3.67 -7.49
C ALA A 194 -3.74 3.57 -9.02
N ALA A 195 -2.96 4.46 -9.67
CA ALA A 195 -2.69 4.41 -11.10
C ALA A 195 -2.11 3.06 -11.53
N PHE A 196 -1.02 2.61 -10.92
CA PHE A 196 -0.41 1.31 -11.22
C PHE A 196 -1.38 0.15 -11.00
N THR A 197 -2.14 0.18 -9.91
CA THR A 197 -3.10 -0.88 -9.58
C THR A 197 -4.18 -0.99 -10.65
N ILE A 198 -4.81 0.12 -11.04
CA ILE A 198 -5.86 0.12 -12.06
C ILE A 198 -5.30 -0.24 -13.45
N ARG A 199 -4.07 0.14 -13.78
CA ARG A 199 -3.43 -0.34 -15.02
C ARG A 199 -3.24 -1.86 -15.04
N ALA A 200 -2.97 -2.46 -13.88
CA ALA A 200 -2.66 -3.87 -13.78
C ALA A 200 -3.88 -4.79 -13.87
N VAL A 201 -5.10 -4.34 -13.58
CA VAL A 201 -6.26 -5.24 -13.39
C VAL A 201 -6.62 -6.07 -14.62
N ASP A 202 -6.49 -5.50 -15.82
CA ASP A 202 -6.80 -6.15 -17.10
C ASP A 202 -5.55 -6.66 -17.83
N ASP A 203 -4.35 -6.39 -17.30
CA ASP A 203 -3.11 -6.77 -17.95
C ASP A 203 -2.85 -8.27 -17.75
N PRO A 204 -2.68 -9.07 -18.82
CA PRO A 204 -2.35 -10.48 -18.68
C PRO A 204 -0.96 -10.72 -18.06
N ARG A 205 -0.03 -9.75 -18.16
CA ARG A 205 1.33 -9.87 -17.61
C ARG A 205 1.35 -9.83 -16.08
N THR A 206 0.29 -9.35 -15.45
CA THR A 206 0.16 -9.21 -13.99
C THR A 206 -0.76 -10.27 -13.37
N LEU A 207 -1.31 -11.17 -14.20
CA LEU A 207 -2.16 -12.27 -13.75
C LEU A 207 -1.36 -13.27 -12.92
N ASN A 208 -1.80 -13.51 -11.69
CA ASN A 208 -1.16 -14.37 -10.69
C ASN A 208 0.29 -13.95 -10.40
N LYS A 209 0.52 -12.63 -10.31
CA LYS A 209 1.83 -12.02 -10.05
C LYS A 209 1.79 -11.04 -8.89
N VAL A 210 2.97 -10.86 -8.29
CA VAL A 210 3.29 -9.67 -7.50
C VAL A 210 3.78 -8.57 -8.44
N VAL A 211 3.12 -7.41 -8.40
CA VAL A 211 3.56 -6.19 -9.07
C VAL A 211 4.29 -5.34 -8.04
N TYR A 212 5.59 -5.16 -8.24
CA TYR A 212 6.44 -4.35 -7.37
C TYR A 212 6.57 -2.94 -7.92
N LEU A 213 6.45 -1.95 -7.03
CA LEU A 213 6.66 -0.55 -7.38
C LEU A 213 7.97 -0.07 -6.76
N ARG A 214 8.99 0.14 -7.61
CA ARG A 214 10.27 0.78 -7.26
C ARG A 214 10.58 1.93 -8.23
N PRO A 215 9.74 2.98 -8.28
CA PRO A 215 9.90 4.03 -9.29
C PRO A 215 11.25 4.75 -9.20
N PRO A 216 11.83 5.18 -10.34
CA PRO A 216 12.97 6.07 -10.34
C PRO A 216 12.66 7.36 -9.55
N GLY A 217 13.59 7.80 -8.71
CA GLY A 217 13.39 8.97 -7.83
C GLY A 217 12.66 8.68 -6.50
N ASN A 218 12.25 7.43 -6.29
CA ASN A 218 11.47 7.00 -5.14
C ASN A 218 12.16 5.90 -4.31
N VAL A 219 13.36 5.47 -4.72
CA VAL A 219 14.22 4.52 -4.00
C VAL A 219 15.38 5.29 -3.38
N CYS A 220 15.41 5.40 -2.06
CA CYS A 220 16.29 6.34 -1.36
C CYS A 220 16.75 5.79 -0.01
N SER A 221 18.02 5.99 0.34
CA SER A 221 18.55 5.70 1.67
C SER A 221 18.26 6.83 2.66
N MET A 222 18.46 6.60 3.97
CA MET A 222 18.32 7.68 4.95
C MET A 222 19.38 8.77 4.74
N ASN A 223 20.61 8.40 4.36
CA ASN A 223 21.68 9.35 4.08
C ASN A 223 21.35 10.23 2.86
N GLU A 224 20.87 9.62 1.77
CA GLU A 224 20.41 10.32 0.56
C GLU A 224 19.22 11.25 0.90
N LEU A 225 18.27 10.78 1.72
CA LEU A 225 17.10 11.55 2.13
C LEU A 225 17.48 12.78 2.97
N VAL A 226 18.42 12.63 3.91
CA VAL A 226 18.94 13.73 4.72
C VAL A 226 19.65 14.75 3.84
N GLU A 227 20.47 14.31 2.87
CA GLU A 227 21.16 15.21 1.95
C GLU A 227 20.20 16.03 1.07
N LEU A 228 19.16 15.38 0.54
CA LEU A 228 18.10 16.04 -0.22
C LEU A 228 17.41 17.12 0.62
N TRP A 229 17.13 16.81 1.89
CA TRP A 229 16.48 17.77 2.78
C TRP A 229 17.39 18.93 3.18
N GLU A 230 18.65 18.65 3.57
CA GLU A 230 19.66 19.66 3.87
C GLU A 230 19.85 20.66 2.72
N THR A 231 19.82 20.16 1.48
CA THR A 231 19.89 20.98 0.27
C THR A 231 18.68 21.91 0.16
N LYS A 232 17.47 21.41 0.40
CA LYS A 232 16.22 22.19 0.33
C LYS A 232 16.13 23.27 1.40
N ILE A 233 16.59 22.99 2.62
CA ILE A 233 16.56 23.97 3.73
C ILE A 233 17.83 24.84 3.82
N GLY A 234 18.84 24.61 2.98
CA GLY A 234 20.10 25.34 2.99
C GLY A 234 20.91 25.20 4.29
N LYS A 235 20.72 24.10 5.03
CA LYS A 235 21.31 23.89 6.37
C LYS A 235 21.69 22.43 6.58
N LYS A 236 22.88 22.18 7.13
CA LYS A 236 23.34 20.86 7.57
C LYS A 236 22.70 20.48 8.90
N LEU A 237 22.24 19.24 9.01
CA LEU A 237 21.64 18.69 10.22
C LEU A 237 22.71 17.98 11.06
N GLU A 238 22.57 18.08 12.38
CA GLU A 238 23.32 17.22 13.29
C GLU A 238 22.81 15.78 13.16
N LYS A 239 23.72 14.83 12.92
CA LYS A 239 23.37 13.42 12.69
C LYS A 239 23.72 12.59 13.91
N THR A 240 22.77 11.82 14.42
CA THR A 240 23.03 10.78 15.42
C THR A 240 22.83 9.41 14.79
N LEU A 241 23.76 8.50 15.02
CA LEU A 241 23.67 7.12 14.56
C LEU A 241 23.06 6.25 15.65
N VAL A 242 22.11 5.39 15.26
CA VAL A 242 21.56 4.32 16.09
C VAL A 242 21.89 3.01 15.41
N SER A 243 22.67 2.16 16.08
CA SER A 243 23.08 0.88 15.53
C SER A 243 21.89 -0.08 15.32
N GLU A 244 22.07 -1.11 14.50
CA GLU A 244 21.08 -2.20 14.34
C GLU A 244 20.69 -2.80 15.70
N HIS A 245 21.68 -3.09 16.54
CA HIS A 245 21.46 -3.69 17.85
C HIS A 245 20.65 -2.76 18.77
N GLU A 246 21.00 -1.47 18.81
CA GLU A 246 20.30 -0.49 19.63
C GLU A 246 18.85 -0.28 19.18
N LEU A 247 18.60 -0.24 17.86
CA LEU A 247 17.24 -0.17 17.33
C LEU A 247 16.42 -1.41 17.71
N LEU A 248 16.99 -2.61 17.64
CA LEU A 248 16.32 -3.85 18.08
C LEU A 248 15.96 -3.82 19.57
N VAL A 249 16.85 -3.31 20.42
CA VAL A 249 16.58 -3.16 21.86
C VAL A 249 15.38 -2.21 22.06
N ARG A 250 15.39 -1.04 21.41
CA ARG A 250 14.28 -0.08 21.48
C ARG A 250 12.95 -0.67 21.01
N ILE A 251 12.95 -1.47 19.93
CA ILE A 251 11.76 -2.16 19.43
C ILE A 251 11.17 -3.12 20.47
N LYS A 252 12.04 -3.87 21.18
CA LYS A 252 11.61 -4.86 22.18
C LYS A 252 11.15 -4.22 23.49
N GLU A 253 11.74 -3.10 23.88
CA GLU A 253 11.40 -2.37 25.11
C GLU A 253 10.18 -1.45 24.94
N THR A 254 9.84 -1.09 23.71
CA THR A 254 8.65 -0.26 23.41
C THR A 254 7.43 -1.17 23.19
N PRO A 255 6.31 -0.95 23.90
CA PRO A 255 5.12 -1.77 23.74
C PRO A 255 4.46 -1.57 22.37
N TYR A 256 3.77 -2.60 21.88
CA TYR A 256 2.85 -2.48 20.77
C TYR A 256 1.64 -1.59 21.17
N PRO A 257 1.15 -0.69 20.30
CA PRO A 257 1.53 -0.48 18.90
C PRO A 257 2.65 0.56 18.67
N ASP A 258 3.18 1.18 19.71
CA ASP A 258 4.10 2.32 19.60
C ASP A 258 5.45 1.96 18.98
N ASN A 259 5.81 0.67 18.97
CA ASN A 259 7.04 0.19 18.36
C ASN A 259 6.97 -0.02 16.83
N MET A 260 5.78 0.05 16.22
CA MET A 260 5.57 -0.36 14.82
C MET A 260 6.35 0.47 13.81
N GLU A 261 6.47 1.79 14.01
CA GLU A 261 7.29 2.63 13.11
C GLU A 261 8.75 2.17 13.12
N MET A 262 9.29 1.81 14.29
CA MET A 262 10.66 1.28 14.41
C MET A 262 10.80 -0.10 13.75
N VAL A 263 9.79 -0.98 13.84
CA VAL A 263 9.77 -2.25 13.10
C VAL A 263 9.83 -2.01 11.59
N PHE A 264 9.04 -1.07 11.07
CA PHE A 264 9.04 -0.74 9.64
C PHE A 264 10.39 -0.15 9.19
N ILE A 265 10.98 0.72 10.01
CA ILE A 265 12.33 1.25 9.76
C ILE A 265 13.36 0.12 9.76
N TYR A 266 13.29 -0.78 10.72
CA TYR A 266 14.18 -1.92 10.81
C TYR A 266 14.08 -2.82 9.57
N SER A 267 12.86 -3.19 9.16
CA SER A 267 12.64 -3.99 7.96
C SER A 267 13.17 -3.30 6.69
N ALA A 268 12.81 -2.03 6.47
CA ALA A 268 13.14 -1.34 5.23
C ALA A 268 14.58 -0.83 5.17
N PHE A 269 15.05 -0.13 6.21
CA PHE A 269 16.31 0.61 6.21
C PHE A 269 17.46 -0.08 6.96
N VAL A 270 17.21 -1.22 7.63
CA VAL A 270 18.29 -2.01 8.23
C VAL A 270 18.42 -3.35 7.53
N LYS A 271 17.35 -4.13 7.43
CA LYS A 271 17.36 -5.38 6.67
C LYS A 271 17.38 -5.16 5.16
N GLY A 272 16.77 -4.09 4.67
CA GLY A 272 16.67 -3.83 3.23
C GLY A 272 15.55 -4.63 2.57
N ASP A 273 14.51 -5.02 3.32
CA ASP A 273 13.46 -5.94 2.88
C ASP A 273 12.69 -5.43 1.64
N GLN A 274 12.76 -4.13 1.33
CA GLN A 274 12.14 -3.54 0.14
C GLN A 274 13.00 -3.65 -1.13
N THR A 275 14.32 -3.86 -1.01
CA THR A 275 15.27 -3.75 -2.13
C THR A 275 16.34 -4.83 -2.22
N TYR A 276 16.48 -5.73 -1.23
CA TYR A 276 17.56 -6.74 -1.20
C TYR A 276 17.47 -7.82 -2.29
N PHE A 277 16.33 -7.93 -2.97
CA PHE A 277 16.07 -8.92 -4.00
C PHE A 277 15.77 -8.28 -5.35
N ASP A 278 16.14 -8.98 -6.42
CA ASP A 278 15.76 -8.64 -7.78
C ASP A 278 14.30 -9.05 -8.05
N ILE A 279 13.54 -8.15 -8.69
CA ILE A 279 12.11 -8.33 -8.92
C ILE A 279 11.85 -9.49 -9.89
N GLU A 280 12.55 -9.53 -11.03
CA GLU A 280 12.31 -10.50 -12.09
C GLU A 280 12.71 -11.91 -11.65
N SER A 281 13.88 -12.03 -11.00
CA SER A 281 14.38 -13.28 -10.42
C SER A 281 13.48 -13.81 -9.28
N SER A 282 12.67 -12.95 -8.65
CA SER A 282 11.70 -13.36 -7.61
C SER A 282 10.38 -13.90 -8.17
N GLY A 283 10.20 -13.85 -9.50
CA GLY A 283 8.98 -14.30 -10.19
C GLY A 283 7.87 -13.25 -10.30
N GLY A 284 8.06 -12.07 -9.72
CA GLY A 284 7.17 -10.92 -9.88
C GLY A 284 7.52 -10.04 -11.08
N VAL A 285 6.85 -8.89 -11.18
CA VAL A 285 7.01 -7.94 -12.28
C VAL A 285 7.18 -6.52 -11.76
N ASP A 286 7.98 -5.72 -12.46
CA ASP A 286 8.22 -4.32 -12.13
C ASP A 286 7.14 -3.44 -12.79
N GLY A 287 6.28 -2.83 -11.97
CA GLY A 287 5.19 -1.98 -12.47
C GLY A 287 5.70 -0.79 -13.29
N THR A 288 6.87 -0.25 -12.95
CA THR A 288 7.42 0.94 -13.62
C THR A 288 7.98 0.61 -15.00
N LYS A 289 8.46 -0.63 -15.19
CA LYS A 289 8.81 -1.16 -16.52
C LYS A 289 7.59 -1.53 -17.35
N LEU A 290 6.53 -2.05 -16.70
CA LEU A 290 5.29 -2.44 -17.38
C LEU A 290 4.49 -1.24 -17.90
N TYR A 291 4.53 -0.11 -17.18
CA TYR A 291 3.76 1.10 -17.46
C TYR A 291 4.66 2.36 -17.41
N PRO A 292 5.64 2.49 -18.32
CA PRO A 292 6.60 3.60 -18.31
C PRO A 292 5.96 4.97 -18.57
N GLU A 293 4.72 5.00 -19.06
CA GLU A 293 3.95 6.22 -19.27
C GLU A 293 3.41 6.84 -17.96
N LEU A 294 3.34 6.07 -16.87
CA LEU A 294 2.87 6.57 -15.59
C LEU A 294 3.99 7.36 -14.89
N LYS A 295 3.76 8.66 -14.72
CA LYS A 295 4.65 9.53 -13.95
C LYS A 295 4.35 9.40 -12.46
N CYS A 296 5.39 9.20 -11.67
CA CYS A 296 5.29 9.15 -10.22
C CYS A 296 5.72 10.49 -9.62
N THR A 297 5.10 10.85 -8.51
CA THR A 297 5.58 11.92 -7.63
C THR A 297 6.87 11.44 -6.96
N THR A 298 7.96 12.14 -7.22
CA THR A 298 9.27 11.80 -6.66
C THR A 298 9.39 12.22 -5.20
N ILE A 299 10.35 11.62 -4.48
CA ILE A 299 10.68 12.05 -3.11
C ILE A 299 11.07 13.53 -3.08
N SER A 300 11.84 14.00 -4.07
CA SER A 300 12.25 15.40 -4.14
C SER A 300 11.05 16.34 -4.26
N GLU A 301 10.14 16.07 -5.21
CA GLU A 301 8.93 16.89 -5.41
C GLU A 301 8.04 16.89 -4.17
N TYR A 302 7.91 15.75 -3.49
CA TYR A 302 7.16 15.71 -2.24
C TYR A 302 7.80 16.57 -1.16
N LEU A 303 9.13 16.48 -0.97
CA LEU A 303 9.84 17.27 0.03
C LEU A 303 9.77 18.78 -0.26
N ASP A 304 9.67 19.22 -1.52
CA ASP A 304 9.47 20.64 -1.86
C ASP A 304 8.17 21.20 -1.26
N THR A 305 7.16 20.35 -1.02
CA THR A 305 5.91 20.77 -0.37
C THR A 305 6.03 21.00 1.14
N LEU A 306 7.17 20.64 1.75
CA LEU A 306 7.39 20.68 3.20
C LEU A 306 8.39 21.78 3.64
N VAL A 307 9.03 22.46 2.70
CA VAL A 307 10.06 23.49 2.95
C VAL A 307 9.45 24.74 3.57
#